data_AF-A0A5E4KKN5-F1
#
_entry.id   AF-A0A5E4KKN5-F1
#
_cell.length_a   1.000
_cell.length_b   1.000
_cell.length_c   1.000
_cell.angle_alpha   90.00
_cell.angle_beta   90.00
_cell.angle_gamma   90.00
#
_symmetry.space_group_name_H-M   'P 1'
#
loop_
_entity.id
_entity.type
_entity.pdbx_description
1 polymer ?
#
loop_
_entity_poly.entity_id
_entity_poly.type
_entity_poly.pdbx_seq_one_letter_code
_entity_poly.pdbx_strand_id
1 'polypeptide(L)'
;MKKNWLRDCLEKVQDGKIPACTSFLTFDEVFYKVRKLKGNDAAITNIEAFLTMPNMRFMDVNDGVIWKALELIREYKLLPRDGIHAATAFNSGAEKYILRIGILTG
;
A
#
# COMPACT_ATOMS: atom_id res chain seq x y z
N MET A 1 -2.37 -4.46 19.39
CA MET A 1 -1.96 -5.61 18.55
C MET A 1 -1.49 -5.25 17.14
N LYS A 2 -2.04 -4.26 16.42
CA LYS A 2 -1.73 -4.03 14.98
C LYS A 2 -0.36 -3.40 14.63
N LYS A 3 0.29 -2.64 15.52
CA LYS A 3 1.46 -1.81 15.16
C LYS A 3 2.78 -2.58 15.06
N ASN A 4 3.00 -3.54 15.97
CA ASN A 4 4.26 -4.31 16.01
C ASN A 4 4.35 -5.25 14.80
N TRP A 5 3.28 -5.98 14.50
CA TRP A 5 3.23 -6.86 13.34
C TRP A 5 3.48 -6.14 12.00
N LEU A 6 2.88 -4.97 11.78
CA LEU A 6 3.12 -4.21 10.56
C LEU A 6 4.58 -3.79 10.42
N ARG A 7 5.21 -3.41 11.55
CA ARG A 7 6.62 -3.06 11.59
C ARG A 7 7.49 -4.26 11.24
N ASP A 8 7.23 -5.42 11.85
CA ASP A 8 7.95 -6.66 11.57
C ASP A 8 7.82 -7.07 10.09
N CYS A 9 6.64 -6.86 9.49
CA CYS A 9 6.43 -7.09 8.05
C CYS A 9 7.28 -6.14 7.20
N LEU A 10 7.27 -4.83 7.48
CA LEU A 10 8.07 -3.87 6.74
C LEU A 10 9.58 -4.14 6.87
N GLU A 11 10.04 -4.51 8.07
CA GLU A 11 11.42 -4.91 8.31
C GLU A 11 11.79 -6.16 7.48
N LYS A 12 10.91 -7.17 7.41
CA LYS A 12 11.14 -8.34 6.55
C LYS A 12 11.17 -8.00 5.06
N VAL A 13 10.37 -7.04 4.60
CA VAL A 13 10.43 -6.58 3.20
C VAL A 13 11.76 -5.86 2.94
N GLN A 14 12.14 -4.95 3.83
CA GLN A 14 13.40 -4.21 3.73
C GLN A 14 14.63 -5.13 3.75
N ASP A 15 14.61 -6.17 4.58
CA ASP A 15 15.65 -7.22 4.64
C ASP A 15 15.61 -8.19 3.44
N GLY A 16 14.59 -8.08 2.59
CA GLY A 16 14.37 -8.98 1.45
C GLY A 16 13.95 -10.40 1.77
N LYS A 17 13.41 -10.61 2.96
CA LYS A 17 12.87 -11.90 3.40
C LYS A 17 11.49 -12.19 2.82
N ILE A 18 10.70 -11.16 2.50
CA ILE A 18 9.39 -11.29 1.86
C ILE A 18 9.21 -10.22 0.77
N PRO A 19 8.60 -10.57 -0.38
CA PRO A 19 8.19 -9.56 -1.35
C PRO A 19 6.93 -8.84 -0.87
N ALA A 20 6.80 -7.57 -1.24
CA ALA A 20 5.57 -6.80 -1.09
C ALA A 20 5.30 -5.99 -2.35
N CYS A 21 4.04 -5.58 -2.52
CA CYS A 21 3.66 -4.64 -3.57
C CYS A 21 2.65 -3.61 -3.06
N THR A 22 2.62 -2.46 -3.72
CA THR A 22 1.62 -1.43 -3.46
C THR A 22 1.34 -0.61 -4.70
N SER A 23 0.21 0.11 -4.74
CA SER A 23 -0.08 1.02 -5.85
C SER A 23 0.76 2.29 -5.75
N PHE A 24 1.06 2.94 -6.87
CA PHE A 24 1.70 4.26 -6.86
C PHE A 24 0.88 5.34 -6.13
N LEU A 25 -0.42 5.14 -5.89
CA LEU A 25 -1.22 6.07 -5.06
C LEU A 25 -0.73 6.15 -3.61
N THR A 26 -0.01 5.12 -3.14
CA THR A 26 0.62 5.13 -1.82
C THR A 26 1.64 6.25 -1.69
N PHE A 27 2.24 6.69 -2.80
CA PHE A 27 3.16 7.82 -2.84
C PHE A 27 2.48 9.10 -2.31
N ASP A 28 1.31 9.43 -2.88
CA ASP A 28 0.49 10.57 -2.45
C ASP A 28 0.15 10.47 -0.96
N GLU A 29 -0.36 9.31 -0.54
CA GLU A 29 -0.82 9.09 0.83
C GLU A 29 0.29 9.26 1.86
N VAL A 30 1.46 8.66 1.61
CA VAL A 30 2.60 8.72 2.52
C VAL A 30 3.14 10.15 2.56
N PHE A 31 3.35 10.78 1.40
CA PHE A 31 3.89 12.14 1.34
C PHE A 31 3.01 13.12 2.12
N TYR A 32 1.71 13.19 1.83
CA TYR A 32 0.80 14.13 2.50
C TYR A 32 0.70 13.87 4.01
N LYS A 33 0.69 12.61 4.42
CA LYS A 33 0.58 12.25 5.84
C LYS A 33 1.85 12.60 6.62
N VAL A 34 3.03 12.31 6.07
CA VAL A 34 4.30 12.68 6.70
C VAL A 34 4.47 14.19 6.71
N ARG A 35 4.16 14.89 5.60
CA ARG A 35 4.23 16.34 5.51
C ARG A 35 3.42 17.04 6.59
N LYS A 36 2.18 16.58 6.82
CA LYS A 36 1.30 17.11 7.85
C LYS A 36 1.86 16.93 9.28
N LEU A 37 2.61 15.84 9.52
CA LEU A 37 3.08 15.48 10.86
C LEU A 37 4.50 15.99 11.17
N LYS A 38 5.36 16.09 10.15
CA LYS A 38 6.82 16.29 10.32
C LYS A 38 7.41 17.38 9.43
N GLY A 39 6.59 18.03 8.61
CA GLY A 39 7.05 19.05 7.66
C GLY A 39 7.53 18.45 6.32
N ASN A 40 7.90 19.35 5.41
CA ASN A 40 8.13 19.01 4.00
C ASN A 40 9.40 18.18 3.79
N ASP A 41 10.51 18.55 4.41
CA ASP A 41 11.80 17.87 4.22
C ASP A 41 11.73 16.42 4.71
N ALA A 42 11.10 16.21 5.87
CA ALA A 42 10.84 14.87 6.38
C ALA A 42 9.97 14.04 5.41
N ALA A 43 9.00 14.66 4.73
CA ALA A 43 8.17 13.96 3.75
C ALA A 43 8.98 13.53 2.52
N ILE A 44 9.86 14.39 2.02
CA ILE A 44 10.76 14.09 0.90
C ILE A 44 11.69 12.93 1.26
N THR A 45 12.40 13.01 2.40
CA THR A 45 13.31 11.93 2.80
C THR A 45 12.58 10.59 3.02
N ASN A 46 11.37 10.61 3.61
CA ASN A 46 10.61 9.38 3.82
C ASN A 46 10.08 8.80 2.50
N ILE A 47 9.71 9.64 1.53
CA ILE A 47 9.19 9.16 0.25
C ILE A 47 10.29 8.58 -0.62
N GLU A 48 11.48 9.17 -0.60
CA GLU A 48 12.66 8.62 -1.27
C GLU A 48 13.03 7.24 -0.71
N ALA A 49 13.10 7.12 0.63
CA ALA A 49 13.35 5.85 1.30
C ALA A 49 12.26 4.80 0.98
N PHE A 50 11.00 5.22 0.87
CA PHE A 50 9.89 4.35 0.52
C PHE A 50 9.97 3.85 -0.93
N LEU A 51 10.26 4.73 -1.89
CA LEU A 51 10.37 4.37 -3.31
C LEU A 51 11.60 3.52 -3.62
N THR A 52 12.64 3.62 -2.79
CA THR A 52 13.88 2.84 -2.91
C THR A 52 13.90 1.58 -2.03
N MET A 53 12.78 1.28 -1.39
CA MET A 53 12.68 0.16 -0.46
C MET A 53 12.91 -1.18 -1.17
N PRO A 54 13.86 -2.00 -0.72
CA PRO A 54 14.10 -3.32 -1.31
C PRO A 54 12.85 -4.20 -1.27
N ASN A 55 12.65 -5.02 -2.30
CA ASN A 55 11.56 -6.00 -2.39
C ASN A 55 10.13 -5.43 -2.29
N MET A 56 9.99 -4.10 -2.44
CA MET A 56 8.73 -3.42 -2.66
C MET A 56 8.54 -3.17 -4.17
N ARG A 57 7.50 -3.76 -4.75
CA ARG A 57 7.10 -3.47 -6.14
C ARG A 57 5.99 -2.42 -6.15
N PHE A 58 6.22 -1.34 -6.89
CA PHE A 58 5.19 -0.35 -7.18
C PHE A 58 4.42 -0.74 -8.43
N MET A 59 3.09 -0.73 -8.33
CA MET A 59 2.19 -1.15 -9.38
C MET A 59 1.43 0.05 -9.94
N ASP A 60 1.33 0.10 -11.26
CA ASP A 60 0.50 1.08 -11.95
C ASP A 60 -0.99 0.83 -11.71
N VAL A 61 -1.76 1.91 -11.69
CA VAL A 61 -3.22 1.86 -11.65
C VAL A 61 -3.73 2.06 -13.07
N ASN A 62 -4.30 1.00 -13.65
CA ASN A 62 -4.92 1.02 -14.98
C ASN A 62 -6.45 0.84 -14.88
N ASP A 63 -7.13 0.85 -16.02
CA ASP A 63 -8.56 0.65 -16.14
C ASP A 63 -9.05 -0.66 -15.48
N GLY A 64 -8.32 -1.76 -15.66
CA GLY A 64 -8.60 -3.04 -15.02
C GLY A 64 -8.57 -2.96 -13.49
N VAL A 65 -7.59 -2.25 -12.92
CA VAL A 65 -7.54 -2.00 -11.47
C VAL A 65 -8.74 -1.18 -11.01
N ILE A 66 -9.15 -0.15 -11.76
CA ILE A 66 -10.29 0.69 -11.39
C ILE A 66 -11.62 -0.07 -11.42
N TRP A 67 -11.87 -0.88 -12.44
CA TRP A 67 -13.07 -1.71 -12.51
C TRP A 67 -13.11 -2.72 -11.37
N LYS A 68 -11.99 -3.39 -11.09
CA LYS A 68 -11.89 -4.31 -9.95
C LYS A 68 -12.10 -3.60 -8.62
N ALA A 69 -11.57 -2.38 -8.46
CA ALA A 69 -11.79 -1.58 -7.26
C ALA A 69 -13.27 -1.28 -7.04
N LEU A 70 -14.02 -0.96 -8.11
CA LEU A 70 -15.46 -0.71 -8.02
C LEU A 70 -16.23 -1.96 -7.59
N GLU A 71 -15.88 -3.15 -8.09
CA GLU A 71 -16.45 -4.41 -7.62
C GLU A 71 -16.25 -4.58 -6.11
N LEU A 72 -15.01 -4.45 -5.65
CA LEU A 72 -14.65 -4.62 -4.23
C LEU A 72 -15.29 -3.56 -3.33
N ILE A 73 -15.42 -2.32 -3.81
CA ILE A 73 -16.13 -1.25 -3.09
C ILE A 73 -17.62 -1.61 -2.92
N ARG A 74 -18.26 -2.19 -3.95
CA ARG A 74 -19.67 -2.57 -3.86
C ARG A 74 -19.89 -3.70 -2.86
N GLU A 75 -19.00 -4.69 -2.86
CA GLU A 75 -19.05 -5.88 -2.01
C GLU A 75 -18.71 -5.57 -0.55
N TYR A 76 -17.57 -4.91 -0.31
CA TYR A 76 -17.01 -4.71 1.03
C TYR A 76 -17.22 -3.29 1.59
N LYS A 77 -17.92 -2.41 0.86
CA LYS A 77 -18.16 -0.99 1.23
C LYS A 77 -16.87 -0.22 1.52
N LEU A 78 -15.82 -0.52 0.76
CA LEU A 78 -14.52 0.14 0.88
C LEU A 78 -14.60 1.60 0.46
N LEU A 79 -13.71 2.43 1.00
CA LEU A 79 -13.45 3.74 0.44
C LEU A 79 -12.67 3.59 -0.88
N PRO A 80 -12.77 4.54 -1.83
CA PRO A 80 -12.16 4.41 -3.15
C PRO A 80 -10.66 4.07 -3.13
N ARG A 81 -9.88 4.72 -2.27
CA ARG A 81 -8.43 4.45 -2.15
C ARG A 81 -8.15 3.04 -1.64
N ASP A 82 -8.87 2.60 -0.60
CA ASP A 82 -8.76 1.23 -0.08
C ASP A 82 -9.18 0.20 -1.15
N GLY A 83 -10.20 0.51 -1.96
CA GLY A 83 -10.62 -0.31 -3.10
C GLY A 83 -9.54 -0.42 -4.17
N ILE A 84 -8.85 0.67 -4.51
CA ILE A 84 -7.75 0.67 -5.49
C ILE A 84 -6.56 -0.13 -4.96
N HIS A 85 -6.18 0.02 -3.69
CA HIS A 85 -5.11 -0.78 -3.09
C HIS A 85 -5.44 -2.27 -3.07
N ALA A 86 -6.68 -2.62 -2.71
CA ALA A 86 -7.15 -4.00 -2.73
C ALA A 86 -7.13 -4.60 -4.14
N ALA A 87 -7.65 -3.87 -5.13
CA ALA A 87 -7.64 -4.30 -6.52
C ALA A 87 -6.24 -4.42 -7.11
N THR A 88 -5.34 -3.49 -6.76
CA THR A 88 -3.93 -3.54 -7.17
C THR A 88 -3.26 -4.81 -6.67
N ALA A 89 -3.46 -5.13 -5.39
CA ALA A 89 -2.85 -6.30 -4.79
C ALA A 89 -3.50 -7.60 -5.27
N PHE A 90 -4.81 -7.60 -5.56
CA PHE A 90 -5.48 -8.72 -6.20
C PHE A 90 -4.89 -9.00 -7.59
N ASN A 91 -4.73 -7.96 -8.41
CA ASN A 91 -4.18 -8.09 -9.76
C ASN A 91 -2.69 -8.46 -9.78
N SER A 92 -1.94 -8.17 -8.70
CA SER A 92 -0.55 -8.58 -8.56
C SER A 92 -0.37 -10.03 -8.09
N GLY A 93 -1.46 -10.73 -7.74
CA GLY A 93 -1.43 -12.09 -7.21
C GLY A 93 -0.95 -12.18 -5.76
N ALA A 94 -1.07 -11.11 -4.97
CA ALA A 94 -0.67 -11.12 -3.57
C ALA A 94 -1.61 -11.99 -2.72
N GLU A 95 -1.05 -12.85 -1.87
CA GLU A 95 -1.84 -13.73 -0.98
C GLU A 95 -2.48 -12.98 0.20
N LYS A 96 -1.90 -11.84 0.59
CA LYS A 96 -2.32 -11.06 1.75
C LYS A 96 -2.34 -9.57 1.41
N TYR A 97 -3.42 -8.91 1.80
CA TYR A 97 -3.68 -7.51 1.51
C TYR A 97 -3.74 -6.72 2.82
N ILE A 98 -2.88 -5.72 2.98
CA ILE A 98 -2.88 -4.85 4.17
C ILE A 98 -3.58 -3.54 3.80
N LEU A 99 -4.80 -3.36 4.29
CA LEU A 99 -5.61 -2.16 4.06
C LEU A 99 -5.78 -1.36 5.36
N ARG A 100 -6.24 -0.12 5.24
CA ARG A 100 -6.54 0.71 6.42
C ARG A 100 -7.57 0.06 7.34
N ILE A 101 -8.54 -0.64 6.76
CA ILE A 101 -9.64 -1.28 7.49
C ILE A 101 -9.24 -2.62 8.15
N GLY A 102 -8.17 -3.26 7.69
CA GLY A 102 -7.80 -4.61 8.14
C GLY A 102 -6.93 -5.36 7.14
N ILE A 103 -6.79 -6.66 7.36
CA ILE A 103 -6.09 -7.56 6.44
C ILE A 103 -7.14 -8.38 5.70
N LEU A 104 -7.06 -8.42 4.37
CA LEU A 104 -7.81 -9.34 3.53
C LEU A 104 -6.87 -10.44 3.02
N THR A 105 -7.40 -11.60 2.66
CA THR A 105 -6.65 -12.72 2.07
C THR A 105 -7.20 -13.01 0.68
N GLY A 106 -6.29 -13.33 -0.26
CA GLY A 106 -6.62 -13.74 -1.62
C GLY A 106 -7.08 -15.18 -1.73
#